data_AF-A0A270PFJ5-F1
#
_entry.id   AF-A0A270PFJ5-F1
#
_cell.length_a   1.000
_cell.length_b   1.000
_cell.length_c   1.000
_cell.angle_alpha   90.00
_cell.angle_beta   90.00
_cell.angle_gamma   90.00
#
_symmetry.space_group_name_H-M   'P 1'
#
loop_
_entity.id
_entity.type
_entity.pdbx_description
1 polymer ?
#
loop_
_entity_poly.entity_id
_entity_poly.type
_entity_poly.pdbx_seq_one_letter_code
_entity_poly.pdbx_strand_id
1 'polypeptide(L)'
;MTQRRIKWLILLACFGAGQAHAYCWSRAGEKHAIEPELLQAIADVESGQLADAINYNKDGTRDIGLMQINSSHLLRLKTQGISEQRLLADPCLSVEVGASVLAGFIARYGYNWTAVGAYNAGNSPHRQAARLRYARKVWQRYQAIALAR
;
A
#
# COMPACT_ATOMS: atom_id res chain seq x y z
N MET A 1 -9.91 65.18 1.58
CA MET A 1 -10.46 63.93 1.04
C MET A 1 -9.69 63.57 -0.21
N THR A 2 -8.70 62.69 -0.11
CA THR A 2 -7.82 62.33 -1.24
C THR A 2 -7.68 60.82 -1.25
N GLN A 3 -8.11 60.20 -2.34
CA GLN A 3 -8.32 58.77 -2.44
C GLN A 3 -7.02 57.96 -2.39
N ARG A 4 -6.99 56.95 -1.51
CA ARG A 4 -5.97 55.91 -1.47
C ARG A 4 -6.21 54.93 -2.62
N ARG A 5 -5.32 54.91 -3.62
CA ARG A 5 -5.30 53.87 -4.66
C ARG A 5 -4.78 52.57 -4.06
N ILE A 6 -5.66 51.61 -3.82
CA ILE A 6 -5.30 50.24 -3.44
C ILE A 6 -4.84 49.52 -4.71
N LYS A 7 -3.53 49.28 -4.85
CA LYS A 7 -2.97 48.40 -5.88
C LYS A 7 -3.23 46.96 -5.46
N TRP A 8 -4.17 46.30 -6.13
CA TRP A 8 -4.40 44.87 -5.98
C TRP A 8 -3.22 44.10 -6.58
N LEU A 9 -2.37 43.55 -5.71
CA LEU A 9 -1.37 42.56 -6.09
C LEU A 9 -2.11 41.22 -6.23
N ILE A 10 -2.32 40.78 -7.48
CA ILE A 10 -2.78 39.43 -7.78
C ILE A 10 -1.61 38.49 -7.48
N LEU A 11 -1.63 37.84 -6.31
CA LEU A 11 -0.74 36.73 -5.99
C LEU A 11 -1.27 35.50 -6.75
N LEU A 12 -0.60 35.13 -7.84
CA LEU A 12 -0.84 33.84 -8.51
C LEU A 12 -0.26 32.74 -7.62
N ALA A 13 -1.10 32.10 -6.80
CA ALA A 13 -0.70 30.93 -6.03
C ALA A 13 -0.55 29.73 -6.98
N CYS A 14 0.69 29.37 -7.32
CA CYS A 14 0.99 28.10 -7.96
C CYS A 14 0.69 26.98 -6.97
N PHE A 15 -0.52 26.40 -7.06
CA PHE A 15 -0.80 25.11 -6.46
C PHE A 15 0.17 24.09 -7.07
N GLY A 16 1.08 23.57 -6.26
CA GLY A 16 1.96 22.48 -6.66
C GLY A 16 1.12 21.30 -7.10
N ALA A 17 1.25 20.90 -8.37
CA ALA A 17 0.67 19.68 -8.88
C ALA A 17 1.40 18.50 -8.20
N GLY A 18 0.82 17.96 -7.12
CA GLY A 18 1.26 16.68 -6.58
C GLY A 18 1.14 15.62 -7.67
N GLN A 19 2.20 14.82 -7.89
CA GLN A 19 2.14 13.74 -8.85
C GLN A 19 1.09 12.72 -8.40
N ALA A 20 -0.01 12.63 -9.14
CA ALA A 20 -1.01 11.61 -8.93
C ALA A 20 -0.46 10.26 -9.43
N HIS A 21 0.02 9.43 -8.51
CA HIS A 21 0.45 8.08 -8.85
C HIS A 21 -0.77 7.16 -9.03
N ALA A 22 -0.99 6.69 -10.26
CA ALA A 22 -2.07 5.75 -10.59
C ALA A 22 -1.60 4.30 -10.37
N TYR A 23 -1.53 3.85 -9.11
CA TYR A 23 -1.05 2.50 -8.77
C TYR A 23 -2.10 1.38 -8.93
N CYS A 24 -3.10 1.56 -9.81
CA CYS A 24 -4.12 0.56 -10.12
C CYS A 24 -4.94 0.05 -8.92
N TRP A 25 -5.10 0.86 -7.87
CA TRP A 25 -5.84 0.52 -6.65
C TRP A 25 -7.23 -0.04 -6.93
N SER A 26 -8.02 0.67 -7.74
CA SER A 26 -9.40 0.27 -8.07
C SER A 26 -9.46 -1.07 -8.80
N ARG A 27 -8.56 -1.30 -9.76
CA ARG A 27 -8.52 -2.54 -10.54
C ARG A 27 -8.18 -3.74 -9.67
N ALA A 28 -7.14 -3.62 -8.84
CA ALA A 28 -6.73 -4.68 -7.94
C ALA A 28 -7.81 -4.95 -6.87
N GLY A 29 -8.42 -3.89 -6.34
CA GLY A 29 -9.50 -3.96 -5.38
C GLY A 29 -10.73 -4.69 -5.93
N GLU A 30 -11.20 -4.31 -7.10
CA GLU A 30 -12.34 -4.96 -7.78
C GLU A 30 -12.07 -6.46 -8.02
N LYS A 31 -10.90 -6.78 -8.57
CA LYS A 31 -10.52 -8.17 -8.89
C LYS A 31 -10.43 -9.07 -7.67
N HIS A 32 -10.00 -8.54 -6.53
CA HIS A 32 -9.80 -9.31 -5.30
C HIS A 32 -10.90 -9.11 -4.25
N ALA A 33 -11.94 -8.32 -4.57
CA ALA A 33 -12.99 -7.91 -3.64
C ALA A 33 -12.44 -7.26 -2.36
N ILE A 34 -11.49 -6.32 -2.53
CA ILE A 34 -10.82 -5.58 -1.47
C ILE A 34 -11.01 -4.08 -1.73
N GLU A 35 -11.34 -3.29 -0.72
CA GLU A 35 -11.49 -1.85 -0.84
C GLU A 35 -10.16 -1.22 -1.31
N PRO A 36 -10.17 -0.38 -2.37
CA PRO A 36 -8.97 0.30 -2.86
C PRO A 36 -8.26 1.12 -1.79
N GLU A 37 -9.00 1.72 -0.87
CA GLU A 37 -8.48 2.50 0.26
C GLU A 37 -7.72 1.61 1.26
N LEU A 38 -8.13 0.35 1.44
CA LEU A 38 -7.39 -0.59 2.29
C LEU A 38 -6.04 -0.94 1.66
N LEU A 39 -5.99 -1.15 0.35
CA LEU A 39 -4.73 -1.39 -0.37
C LEU A 39 -3.79 -0.19 -0.27
N GLN A 40 -4.32 1.03 -0.42
CA GLN A 40 -3.55 2.27 -0.21
C GLN A 40 -3.02 2.37 1.22
N ALA A 41 -3.85 2.10 2.22
CA ALA A 41 -3.46 2.13 3.63
C ALA A 41 -2.36 1.11 3.95
N ILE A 42 -2.39 -0.07 3.32
CA ILE A 42 -1.35 -1.08 3.44
C ILE A 42 -0.04 -0.57 2.82
N ALA A 43 -0.07 -0.05 1.60
CA ALA A 43 1.12 0.50 0.95
C ALA A 43 1.75 1.67 1.73
N ASP A 44 0.93 2.53 2.33
CA ASP A 44 1.38 3.58 3.25
C ASP A 44 2.16 3.02 4.44
N VAL A 45 1.69 1.92 5.03
CA VAL A 45 2.33 1.27 6.19
C VAL A 45 3.57 0.47 5.78
N GLU A 46 3.54 -0.13 4.61
CA GLU A 46 4.60 -1.00 4.09
C GLU A 46 5.80 -0.21 3.56
N SER A 47 5.59 0.72 2.63
CA SER A 47 6.69 1.46 1.98
C SER A 47 6.58 2.97 2.09
N GLY A 48 5.48 3.51 2.64
CA GLY A 48 5.21 4.95 2.59
C GLY A 48 5.00 5.44 1.16
N GLN A 49 4.37 4.62 0.31
CA GLN A 49 4.14 4.87 -1.12
C GLN A 49 5.40 4.93 -2.00
N LEU A 50 6.52 4.39 -1.50
CA LEU A 50 7.76 4.26 -2.26
C LEU A 50 7.72 2.99 -3.11
N ALA A 51 7.69 3.18 -4.42
CA ALA A 51 7.55 2.11 -5.41
C ALA A 51 8.77 1.17 -5.51
N ASP A 52 9.96 1.72 -5.29
CA ASP A 52 11.26 1.06 -5.42
C ASP A 52 11.84 0.61 -4.06
N ALA A 53 11.03 0.63 -3.01
CA ALA A 53 11.45 0.25 -1.66
C ALA A 53 11.91 -1.21 -1.59
N ILE A 54 13.05 -1.45 -0.94
CA ILE A 54 13.54 -2.78 -0.60
C ILE A 54 13.92 -2.80 0.88
N ASN A 55 13.39 -3.77 1.61
CA ASN A 55 13.77 -4.02 3.00
C ASN A 55 14.38 -5.42 3.14
N TYR A 56 15.49 -5.55 3.89
CA TYR A 56 16.18 -6.82 4.10
C TYR A 56 15.89 -7.37 5.49
N ASN A 57 15.36 -8.59 5.55
CA ASN A 57 14.97 -9.25 6.79
C ASN A 57 16.11 -10.09 7.37
N LYS A 58 16.06 -10.31 8.68
CA LYS A 58 17.06 -11.11 9.42
C LYS A 58 17.12 -12.57 9.01
N ASP A 59 16.04 -13.09 8.43
CA ASP A 59 15.94 -14.48 7.94
C ASP A 59 16.49 -14.64 6.51
N GLY A 60 17.08 -13.58 5.93
CA GLY A 60 17.63 -13.57 4.58
C GLY A 60 16.60 -13.33 3.48
N THR A 61 15.31 -13.24 3.83
CA THR A 61 14.29 -12.73 2.89
C THR A 61 14.42 -11.22 2.73
N ARG A 62 13.78 -10.67 1.70
CA ARG A 62 13.59 -9.23 1.52
C ARG A 62 12.17 -8.94 1.09
N ASP A 63 11.70 -7.75 1.41
CA ASP A 63 10.38 -7.24 1.05
C ASP A 63 10.53 -6.21 -0.07
N ILE A 64 9.72 -6.35 -1.12
CA ILE A 64 10.01 -5.77 -2.44
C ILE A 64 8.87 -4.85 -2.90
N GLY A 65 9.24 -3.63 -3.26
CA GLY A 65 8.42 -2.65 -3.95
C GLY A 65 7.31 -2.04 -3.08
N LEU A 66 6.36 -1.40 -3.75
CA LEU A 66 5.26 -0.63 -3.14
C LEU A 66 4.50 -1.39 -2.05
N MET A 67 4.17 -2.65 -2.29
CA MET A 67 3.41 -3.49 -1.35
C MET A 67 4.30 -4.37 -0.46
N GLN A 68 5.63 -4.18 -0.49
CA GLN A 68 6.61 -4.93 0.29
C GLN A 68 6.41 -6.45 0.17
N ILE A 69 6.34 -6.96 -1.06
CA ILE A 69 6.11 -8.38 -1.32
C ILE A 69 7.33 -9.18 -0.85
N ASN A 70 7.14 -10.08 0.12
CA ASN A 70 8.22 -10.90 0.62
C ASN A 70 8.77 -11.85 -0.47
N SER A 71 10.10 -11.89 -0.58
CA SER A 71 10.85 -12.66 -1.59
C SER A 71 10.58 -14.17 -1.56
N SER A 72 10.04 -14.72 -0.46
CA SER A 72 9.60 -16.13 -0.40
C SER A 72 8.52 -16.46 -1.44
N HIS A 73 7.76 -15.47 -1.92
CA HIS A 73 6.78 -15.65 -2.98
C HIS A 73 7.39 -15.73 -4.39
N LEU A 74 8.64 -15.31 -4.58
CA LEU A 74 9.24 -15.16 -5.92
C LEU A 74 9.31 -16.47 -6.70
N LEU A 75 9.54 -17.61 -6.02
CA LEU A 75 9.58 -18.91 -6.71
C LEU A 75 8.23 -19.21 -7.40
N ARG A 76 7.12 -18.95 -6.71
CA ARG A 76 5.77 -19.09 -7.27
C ARG A 76 5.48 -18.01 -8.30
N LEU A 77 5.87 -16.76 -8.04
CA LEU A 77 5.59 -15.64 -8.95
C LEU A 77 6.35 -15.75 -10.28
N LYS A 78 7.54 -16.36 -10.26
CA LYS A 78 8.35 -16.59 -11.47
C LYS A 78 7.62 -17.44 -12.51
N THR A 79 6.78 -18.39 -12.09
CA THR A 79 5.98 -19.20 -13.02
C THR A 79 4.91 -18.38 -13.77
N GLN A 80 4.61 -17.19 -13.27
CA GLN A 80 3.70 -16.20 -13.87
C GLN A 80 4.47 -15.09 -14.63
N GLY A 81 5.78 -15.26 -14.82
CA GLY A 81 6.65 -14.26 -15.44
C GLY A 81 6.88 -13.02 -14.57
N ILE A 82 6.59 -13.08 -13.27
CA ILE A 82 6.78 -11.96 -12.34
C ILE A 82 8.13 -12.11 -11.67
N SER A 83 9.01 -11.13 -11.88
CA SER A 83 10.32 -11.03 -11.24
C SER A 83 10.35 -9.90 -10.22
N GLU A 84 11.38 -9.91 -9.37
CA GLU A 84 11.68 -8.80 -8.46
C GLU A 84 11.84 -7.46 -9.19
N GLN A 85 12.57 -7.46 -10.30
CA GLN A 85 12.79 -6.25 -11.10
C GLN A 85 11.46 -5.70 -11.62
N ARG A 86 10.52 -6.58 -12.00
CA ARG A 86 9.18 -6.15 -12.40
C ARG A 86 8.37 -5.59 -11.23
N LEU A 87 8.48 -6.16 -10.03
CA LEU A 87 7.81 -5.64 -8.84
C LEU A 87 8.31 -4.24 -8.45
N LEU A 88 9.57 -3.91 -8.73
CA LEU A 88 10.16 -2.59 -8.49
C LEU A 88 9.85 -1.59 -9.61
N ALA A 89 9.81 -2.06 -10.86
CA ALA A 89 9.59 -1.21 -12.04
C ALA A 89 8.10 -0.91 -12.31
N ASP A 90 7.20 -1.79 -11.88
CA ASP A 90 5.76 -1.68 -12.11
C ASP A 90 5.01 -1.68 -10.76
N PRO A 91 4.71 -0.49 -10.21
CA PRO A 91 3.99 -0.38 -8.95
C PRO A 91 2.58 -0.96 -9.02
N CYS A 92 1.90 -0.87 -10.17
CA CYS A 92 0.60 -1.49 -10.36
C CYS A 92 0.68 -3.02 -10.22
N LEU A 93 1.74 -3.64 -10.74
CA LEU A 93 1.99 -5.07 -10.53
C LEU A 93 2.26 -5.38 -9.05
N SER A 94 3.01 -4.52 -8.34
CA SER A 94 3.20 -4.66 -6.89
C SER A 94 1.86 -4.66 -6.15
N VAL A 95 0.96 -3.73 -6.49
CA VAL A 95 -0.42 -3.67 -5.94
C VAL A 95 -1.22 -4.92 -6.24
N GLU A 96 -1.23 -5.39 -7.49
CA GLU A 96 -1.94 -6.63 -7.88
C GLU A 96 -1.43 -7.85 -7.12
N VAL A 97 -0.11 -8.00 -6.97
CA VAL A 97 0.49 -9.12 -6.23
C VAL A 97 0.18 -9.00 -4.73
N GLY A 98 0.26 -7.80 -4.15
CA GLY A 98 -0.09 -7.54 -2.76
C GLY A 98 -1.55 -7.86 -2.47
N ALA A 99 -2.47 -7.40 -3.33
CA ALA A 99 -3.89 -7.72 -3.24
C ALA A 99 -4.14 -9.23 -3.32
N SER A 100 -3.45 -9.94 -4.23
CA SER A 100 -3.55 -11.41 -4.32
C SER A 100 -3.04 -12.13 -3.07
N VAL A 101 -1.97 -11.63 -2.44
CA VAL A 101 -1.45 -12.20 -1.18
C VAL A 101 -2.44 -11.96 -0.04
N LEU A 102 -2.97 -10.74 0.08
CA LEU A 102 -4.00 -10.39 1.07
C LEU A 102 -5.27 -11.23 0.89
N ALA A 103 -5.72 -11.43 -0.35
CA ALA A 103 -6.86 -12.29 -0.66
C ALA A 103 -6.65 -13.74 -0.15
N GLY A 104 -5.42 -14.26 -0.19
CA GLY A 104 -5.09 -15.56 0.40
C GLY A 104 -5.27 -15.60 1.92
N PHE A 105 -4.93 -14.50 2.62
CA PHE A 105 -5.18 -14.39 4.06
C PHE A 105 -6.67 -14.17 4.37
N ILE A 106 -7.39 -13.42 3.55
CA ILE A 106 -8.85 -13.24 3.66
C ILE A 106 -9.56 -14.58 3.48
N ALA A 107 -9.17 -15.39 2.50
CA ALA A 107 -9.75 -16.71 2.30
C ALA A 107 -9.57 -17.64 3.52
N ARG A 108 -8.51 -17.44 4.30
CA ARG A 108 -8.21 -18.23 5.49
C ARG A 108 -8.92 -17.72 6.75
N TYR A 109 -8.88 -16.40 6.98
CA TYR A 109 -9.31 -15.79 8.25
C TYR A 109 -10.66 -15.09 8.15
N GLY A 110 -11.25 -15.00 6.96
CA GLY A 110 -12.36 -14.10 6.66
C GLY A 110 -11.89 -12.66 6.42
N TYR A 111 -12.77 -11.84 5.86
CA TYR A 111 -12.43 -10.45 5.61
C TYR A 111 -12.51 -9.63 6.91
N ASN A 112 -11.38 -9.57 7.62
CA ASN A 112 -11.26 -8.85 8.89
C ASN A 112 -9.81 -8.44 9.21
N TRP A 113 -9.62 -7.75 10.34
CA TRP A 113 -8.32 -7.26 10.81
C TRP A 113 -7.30 -8.36 11.11
N THR A 114 -7.72 -9.61 11.32
CA THR A 114 -6.78 -10.74 11.46
C THR A 114 -6.11 -11.04 10.12
N ALA A 115 -6.86 -11.03 9.01
CA ALA A 115 -6.30 -11.20 7.68
C ALA A 115 -5.32 -10.08 7.31
N VAL A 116 -5.68 -8.83 7.60
CA VAL A 116 -4.79 -7.67 7.42
C VAL A 116 -3.52 -7.82 8.26
N GLY A 117 -3.66 -8.18 9.54
CA GLY A 117 -2.51 -8.46 10.40
C GLY A 117 -1.61 -9.58 9.87
N ALA A 118 -2.21 -10.62 9.30
CA ALA A 118 -1.49 -11.78 8.77
C ALA A 118 -0.69 -11.47 7.51
N TYR A 119 -1.05 -10.42 6.75
CA TYR A 119 -0.28 -9.95 5.60
C TYR A 119 1.20 -9.72 5.96
N ASN A 120 1.45 -9.01 7.07
CA ASN A 120 2.81 -8.72 7.54
C ASN A 120 3.39 -9.79 8.47
N ALA A 121 2.57 -10.34 9.39
CA ALA A 121 3.09 -11.23 10.42
C ALA A 121 2.97 -12.73 10.08
N GLY A 122 2.26 -13.09 9.02
CA GLY A 122 2.05 -14.48 8.59
C GLY A 122 1.11 -15.30 9.49
N ASN A 123 1.05 -16.60 9.22
CA ASN A 123 0.06 -17.54 9.78
C ASN A 123 0.43 -18.13 11.15
N SER A 124 1.67 -17.96 11.63
CA SER A 124 2.12 -18.60 12.87
C SER A 124 1.22 -18.23 14.06
N PRO A 125 0.77 -19.19 14.89
CA PRO A 125 -0.11 -18.90 16.02
C PRO A 125 0.56 -17.97 17.04
N HIS A 126 1.89 -18.07 17.19
CA HIS A 126 2.67 -17.25 18.13
C HIS A 126 2.81 -15.77 17.72
N ARG A 127 2.29 -15.37 16.56
CA ARG A 127 2.42 -14.00 16.03
C ARG A 127 1.15 -13.16 16.18
N GLN A 128 0.18 -13.58 16.98
CA GLN A 128 -1.08 -12.84 17.20
C GLN A 128 -0.85 -11.39 17.63
N ALA A 129 0.05 -11.14 18.59
CA ALA A 129 0.35 -9.78 19.03
C ALA A 129 0.96 -8.91 17.91
N ALA A 130 1.77 -9.50 17.02
CA ALA A 130 2.32 -8.81 15.87
C ALA A 130 1.23 -8.47 14.84
N ARG A 131 0.33 -9.42 14.54
CA ARG A 131 -0.84 -9.19 13.67
C ARG A 131 -1.69 -8.02 14.17
N LEU A 132 -2.01 -7.99 15.46
CA LEU A 132 -2.79 -6.90 16.04
C LEU A 132 -2.09 -5.54 15.98
N ARG A 133 -0.77 -5.49 16.23
CA ARG A 133 0.00 -4.25 16.11
C ARG A 133 -0.01 -3.74 14.67
N TYR A 134 0.20 -4.61 13.69
CA TYR A 134 0.19 -4.24 12.28
C TYR A 134 -1.21 -3.78 11.84
N ALA A 135 -2.25 -4.56 12.14
CA ALA A 135 -3.62 -4.21 11.79
C ALA A 135 -4.05 -2.84 12.34
N ARG A 136 -3.62 -2.49 13.56
CA ARG A 136 -3.88 -1.15 14.13
C ARG A 136 -3.23 -0.02 13.32
N LYS A 137 -2.00 -0.20 12.83
CA LYS A 137 -1.33 0.80 11.97
C LYS A 137 -2.11 1.00 10.66
N VAL A 138 -2.49 -0.11 10.03
CA VAL A 138 -3.27 -0.06 8.77
C VAL A 138 -4.63 0.58 9.01
N TRP A 139 -5.33 0.23 10.10
CA TRP A 139 -6.62 0.84 10.45
C TRP A 139 -6.54 2.36 10.58
N GLN A 140 -5.51 2.88 11.26
CA GLN A 140 -5.34 4.33 11.42
C GLN A 140 -5.17 5.03 10.06
N ARG A 141 -4.39 4.43 9.14
CA ARG A 141 -4.22 4.95 7.78
C ARG A 141 -5.49 4.83 6.95
N TYR A 142 -6.15 3.69 7.01
CA TYR A 142 -7.41 3.43 6.32
C TYR A 142 -8.48 4.45 6.71
N GLN A 143 -8.65 4.74 8.01
CA GLN A 143 -9.61 5.75 8.46
C GLN A 143 -9.30 7.14 7.88
N ALA A 144 -8.03 7.54 7.88
CA ALA A 144 -7.63 8.85 7.34
C ALA A 144 -7.93 8.96 5.83
N ILE A 145 -7.67 7.89 5.07
CA ILE A 145 -7.93 7.84 3.61
C ILE A 145 -9.43 7.81 3.34
N ALA A 146 -10.17 6.96 4.04
CA ALA A 146 -11.61 6.79 3.83
C ALA A 146 -12.43 8.05 4.19
N LEU A 147 -11.98 8.84 5.17
CA LEU A 147 -12.62 10.10 5.55
C LEU A 147 -12.29 11.27 4.60
N ALA A 148 -11.24 11.15 3.79
CA ALA A 148 -10.83 12.18 2.83
C ALA A 148 -11.53 12.04 1.46
N ARG A 149 -12.38 11.02 1.30
CA ARG A 149 -13.12 10.69 0.09
C ARG A 149 -14.50 11.32 0.10
#